data_AF-A0A1G6X263-F1
#
_entry.id   AF-A0A1G6X263-F1
#
_cell.length_a   1.000
_cell.length_b   1.000
_cell.length_c   1.000
_cell.angle_alpha   90.00
_cell.angle_beta   90.00
_cell.angle_gamma   90.00
#
_symmetry.space_group_name_H-M   'P 1'
#
loop_
_entity.id
_entity.type
_entity.pdbx_description
1 polymer ?
#
loop_
_entity_poly.entity_id
_entity_poly.type
_entity_poly.pdbx_seq_one_letter_code
_entity_poly.pdbx_strand_id
1 'polypeptide(L)'
;MPSPVSYKWDDDSEKKYATIIVTALSAIILQFDRVIFHVNFMDGLSILTALKLRYKHPAAWQSLFSGNKKRRDQLNDMPPGTAHAAKLFAQEKRLYELSDLIISVTGYMKDFLEERYSLDPKKITVIPNGLNYRRFQVCTDGEKRDLKARLGFASFEKIVLFTGRIDQCKGIDFLIDAFEEACSRENNLRLVIVGEGRIESMIQKPGFMIYGNSLRLLCRL
;
A
#
# COMPACT_ATOMS: atom_id res chain seq x y z
N MET A 1 7.44 15.03 -21.03
CA MET A 1 8.76 14.78 -20.41
C MET A 1 9.30 13.47 -20.99
N PRO A 2 10.57 13.39 -21.39
CA PRO A 2 11.16 12.09 -21.70
C PRO A 2 11.02 11.18 -20.48
N SER A 3 10.52 9.97 -20.66
CA SER A 3 10.49 8.97 -19.61
C SER A 3 11.91 8.70 -19.13
N PRO A 4 12.14 8.46 -17.82
CA PRO A 4 13.45 8.04 -17.34
C PRO A 4 13.94 6.85 -18.16
N VAL A 5 15.17 6.94 -18.67
CA VAL A 5 15.82 5.81 -19.34
C VAL A 5 15.86 4.67 -18.33
N SER A 6 15.18 3.55 -18.61
CA SER A 6 15.22 2.37 -17.76
C SER A 6 16.59 1.72 -17.88
N TYR A 7 17.53 2.16 -17.06
CA TYR A 7 18.85 1.54 -16.99
C TYR A 7 18.72 0.27 -16.13
N LYS A 8 19.09 -0.89 -16.66
CA LYS A 8 19.24 -2.11 -15.84
C LYS A 8 20.58 -2.01 -15.13
N TRP A 9 20.54 -1.63 -13.86
CA TRP A 9 21.73 -1.59 -13.01
C TRP A 9 22.12 -3.01 -12.61
N ASP A 10 23.40 -3.34 -12.71
CA ASP A 10 23.95 -4.50 -12.03
C ASP A 10 24.27 -4.17 -10.56
N ASP A 11 24.45 -5.20 -9.73
CA ASP A 11 24.65 -5.06 -8.29
C ASP A 11 25.88 -4.18 -7.93
N ASP A 12 26.91 -4.12 -8.80
CA ASP A 12 28.12 -3.32 -8.55
C ASP A 12 27.91 -1.84 -8.92
N SER A 13 27.17 -1.58 -9.98
CA SER A 13 26.76 -0.24 -10.37
C SER A 13 25.85 0.39 -9.31
N GLU A 14 24.96 -0.39 -8.69
CA GLU A 14 24.14 0.06 -7.55
C GLU A 14 24.98 0.42 -6.32
N LYS A 15 25.98 -0.41 -5.96
CA LYS A 15 26.89 -0.12 -4.84
C LYS A 15 27.72 1.13 -5.09
N LYS A 16 28.21 1.31 -6.32
CA LYS A 16 29.00 2.49 -6.71
C LYS A 16 28.14 3.74 -6.63
N TYR A 17 26.93 3.69 -7.17
CA TYR A 17 25.95 4.77 -7.05
C TYR A 17 25.69 5.12 -5.58
N ALA A 18 25.37 4.13 -4.74
CA ALA A 18 25.12 4.33 -3.32
C ALA A 18 26.32 4.98 -2.60
N THR A 19 27.54 4.54 -2.89
CA THR A 19 28.77 5.10 -2.31
C THR A 19 28.96 6.57 -2.68
N ILE A 20 28.71 6.92 -3.95
CA ILE A 20 28.79 8.30 -4.45
C ILE A 20 27.74 9.16 -3.75
N ILE A 21 26.49 8.70 -3.69
CA ILE A 21 25.40 9.42 -3.02
C ILE A 21 25.72 9.65 -1.54
N VAL A 22 26.12 8.62 -0.80
CA VAL A 22 26.46 8.75 0.62
C VAL A 22 27.66 9.68 0.85
N THR A 23 28.62 9.69 -0.08
CA THR A 23 29.77 10.60 -0.01
C THR A 23 29.36 12.05 -0.30
N ALA A 24 28.55 12.28 -1.33
CA ALA A 24 28.04 13.61 -1.64
C ALA A 24 27.20 14.17 -0.48
N LEU A 25 26.36 13.34 0.14
CA LEU A 25 25.53 13.73 1.28
C LEU A 25 26.32 13.91 2.57
N SER A 26 27.57 13.42 2.67
CA SER A 26 28.35 13.50 3.92
C SER A 26 28.55 14.94 4.41
N ALA A 27 28.80 15.88 3.49
CA ALA A 27 28.96 17.28 3.82
C ALA A 27 27.69 17.90 4.44
N ILE A 28 26.52 17.37 4.13
CA ILE A 28 25.23 17.79 4.70
C ILE A 28 24.98 17.07 6.03
N ILE A 29 25.16 15.74 6.05
CA ILE A 29 24.91 14.89 7.23
C ILE A 29 25.72 15.38 8.42
N LEU A 30 26.99 15.74 8.20
CA LEU A 30 27.91 16.20 9.25
C LEU A 30 27.54 17.58 9.85
N GLN A 31 26.58 18.30 9.27
CA GLN A 31 26.11 19.58 9.81
C GLN A 31 25.05 19.42 10.91
N PHE A 32 24.57 18.20 11.16
CA PHE A 32 23.50 17.92 12.11
C PHE A 32 23.93 16.91 13.17
N ASP A 33 23.63 17.21 14.44
CA ASP A 33 23.95 16.32 15.56
C ASP A 33 23.11 15.03 15.56
N ARG A 34 21.90 15.08 15.00
CA ARG A 34 20.96 13.96 14.93
C ARG A 34 20.34 13.88 13.55
N VAL A 35 20.68 12.83 12.81
CA VAL A 35 20.14 12.55 11.48
C VAL A 35 19.35 11.26 11.51
N ILE A 36 18.15 11.29 10.94
CA ILE A 36 17.29 10.12 10.73
C ILE A 36 17.21 9.87 9.23
N PHE A 37 17.49 8.64 8.80
CA PHE A 37 17.37 8.25 7.41
C PHE A 37 16.06 7.48 7.21
N HIS A 38 15.10 8.09 6.53
CA HIS A 38 13.86 7.39 6.20
C HIS A 38 13.98 6.74 4.83
N VAL A 39 13.81 5.42 4.75
CA VAL A 39 13.89 4.67 3.50
C VAL A 39 12.52 4.05 3.24
N ASN A 40 11.93 4.29 2.07
CA ASN A 40 10.55 3.89 1.77
C ASN A 40 10.45 2.77 0.72
N PHE A 41 11.50 2.56 -0.08
CA PHE A 41 11.47 1.70 -1.27
C PHE A 41 12.73 0.85 -1.42
N MET A 42 12.55 -0.42 -1.79
CA MET A 42 13.54 -1.52 -1.69
C MET A 42 14.89 -1.19 -2.31
N ASP A 43 14.83 -0.39 -3.36
CA ASP A 43 15.94 0.15 -4.12
C ASP A 43 16.92 0.95 -3.23
N GLY A 44 16.47 1.36 -2.03
CA GLY A 44 17.30 2.01 -1.02
C GLY A 44 18.22 1.07 -0.24
N LEU A 45 18.21 -0.25 -0.45
CA LEU A 45 19.06 -1.19 0.30
C LEU A 45 20.55 -0.90 0.13
N SER A 46 21.01 -0.60 -1.09
CA SER A 46 22.41 -0.28 -1.37
C SER A 46 22.85 1.01 -0.65
N ILE A 47 21.99 2.04 -0.67
CA ILE A 47 22.19 3.30 0.04
C ILE A 47 22.19 3.08 1.55
N LEU A 48 21.23 2.31 2.10
CA LEU A 48 21.18 2.01 3.53
C LEU A 48 22.43 1.26 3.98
N THR A 49 22.89 0.30 3.18
CA THR A 49 24.13 -0.45 3.46
C THR A 49 25.33 0.48 3.50
N ALA A 50 25.48 1.38 2.52
CA ALA A 50 26.57 2.36 2.49
C ALA A 50 26.49 3.36 3.66
N LEU A 51 25.28 3.79 4.05
CA LEU A 51 25.06 4.64 5.22
C LEU A 51 25.46 3.91 6.51
N LYS A 52 25.08 2.64 6.69
CA LYS A 52 25.41 1.85 7.88
C LYS A 52 26.90 1.58 8.05
N LEU A 53 27.65 1.49 6.95
CA LEU A 53 29.10 1.37 7.00
C LEU A 53 29.77 2.65 7.51
N ARG A 54 29.14 3.81 7.33
CA ARG A 54 29.75 5.13 7.59
C ARG A 54 29.16 5.84 8.82
N TYR A 55 27.93 5.55 9.18
CA TYR A 55 27.18 6.24 10.24
C TYR A 55 26.38 5.26 11.11
N LYS A 56 26.30 5.55 12.41
CA LYS A 56 25.51 4.81 13.40
C LYS A 56 24.13 5.45 13.57
N HIS A 57 23.25 5.38 12.56
CA HIS A 57 21.95 6.08 12.59
C HIS A 57 20.74 5.22 12.16
N PRO A 58 19.53 5.56 12.67
CA PRO A 58 18.30 4.78 12.47
C PRO A 58 17.72 4.92 11.08
N ALA A 59 17.33 3.77 10.55
CA ALA A 59 16.51 3.63 9.36
C ALA A 59 15.18 2.97 9.71
N ALA A 60 14.11 3.44 9.07
CA ALA A 60 12.73 2.95 9.18
C ALA A 60 12.14 2.63 7.82
N TRP A 61 11.22 1.65 7.77
CA TRP A 61 10.72 1.00 6.54
C TRP A 61 9.23 0.60 6.53
N GLN A 62 8.60 0.54 5.33
CA GLN A 62 7.28 -0.05 5.05
C GLN A 62 7.25 -1.03 3.82
N SER A 63 6.53 -2.15 3.93
CA SER A 63 6.64 -3.42 3.15
C SER A 63 6.20 -3.48 1.67
N LEU A 64 6.82 -4.44 0.95
CA LEU A 64 6.47 -4.95 -0.41
C LEU A 64 5.31 -5.95 -0.46
N PHE A 65 5.02 -6.69 0.61
CA PHE A 65 4.07 -7.83 0.54
C PHE A 65 2.62 -7.45 0.80
N SER A 66 2.34 -6.16 1.06
CA SER A 66 1.00 -5.67 1.41
C SER A 66 0.34 -6.48 2.54
N GLY A 67 1.14 -7.13 3.40
CA GLY A 67 0.66 -8.02 4.47
C GLY A 67 -0.06 -9.29 3.99
N ASN A 68 0.12 -9.73 2.74
CA ASN A 68 -0.58 -10.89 2.19
C ASN A 68 0.09 -12.22 2.60
N LYS A 69 -0.44 -12.86 3.66
CA LYS A 69 0.04 -14.16 4.18
C LYS A 69 0.08 -15.27 3.11
N LYS A 70 -0.94 -15.36 2.24
CA LYS A 70 -1.02 -16.41 1.20
C LYS A 70 0.10 -16.30 0.16
N ARG A 71 0.45 -15.09 -0.28
CA ARG A 71 1.59 -14.88 -1.20
C ARG A 71 2.93 -15.31 -0.61
N ARG A 72 3.09 -15.18 0.71
CA ARG A 72 4.30 -15.59 1.42
C ARG A 72 4.34 -17.11 1.64
N ASP A 73 3.23 -17.71 2.02
CA ASP A 73 3.18 -19.17 2.21
C ASP A 73 3.40 -19.89 0.87
N GLN A 74 2.93 -19.33 -0.24
CA GLN A 74 3.20 -19.81 -1.60
C GLN A 74 4.66 -19.65 -2.07
N LEU A 75 5.49 -18.81 -1.42
CA LEU A 75 6.92 -18.72 -1.74
C LEU A 75 7.70 -19.96 -1.32
N ASN A 76 7.22 -20.70 -0.31
CA ASN A 76 7.79 -21.99 0.07
C ASN A 76 7.40 -23.12 -0.89
N ASP A 77 6.30 -22.97 -1.64
CA ASP A 77 5.72 -24.01 -2.52
C ASP A 77 5.95 -23.76 -4.02
N MET A 78 6.64 -22.68 -4.42
CA MET A 78 6.83 -22.37 -5.84
C MET A 78 7.98 -23.17 -6.49
N PRO A 79 7.80 -23.74 -7.70
CA PRO A 79 8.85 -24.44 -8.43
C PRO A 79 9.97 -23.47 -8.85
N PRO A 80 11.21 -23.96 -9.07
CA PRO A 80 12.41 -23.15 -9.30
C PRO A 80 12.39 -22.36 -10.62
N GLY A 81 11.57 -21.31 -10.67
CA GLY A 81 11.75 -20.04 -11.39
C GLY A 81 11.82 -18.87 -10.38
N THR A 82 12.11 -19.23 -9.12
CA THR A 82 11.97 -18.50 -7.84
C THR A 82 13.13 -17.59 -7.48
N ALA A 83 14.17 -17.49 -8.32
CA ALA A 83 15.36 -16.71 -8.01
C ALA A 83 15.05 -15.21 -7.80
N HIS A 84 14.13 -14.63 -8.58
CA HIS A 84 13.79 -13.21 -8.45
C HIS A 84 12.98 -12.91 -7.18
N ALA A 85 11.94 -13.69 -6.89
CA ALA A 85 11.12 -13.47 -5.71
C ALA A 85 11.87 -13.78 -4.40
N ALA A 86 12.73 -14.82 -4.41
CA ALA A 86 13.65 -15.09 -3.30
C ALA A 86 14.68 -13.96 -3.13
N LYS A 87 15.23 -13.40 -4.22
CA LYS A 87 16.12 -12.23 -4.18
C LYS A 87 15.40 -11.03 -3.57
N LEU A 88 14.19 -10.71 -4.00
CA LEU A 88 13.39 -9.61 -3.45
C LEU A 88 13.10 -9.79 -1.95
N PHE A 89 12.72 -11.00 -1.55
CA PHE A 89 12.50 -11.31 -0.13
C PHE A 89 13.78 -11.17 0.69
N ALA A 90 14.91 -11.70 0.20
CA ALA A 90 16.19 -11.59 0.87
C ALA A 90 16.64 -10.13 1.02
N GLN A 91 16.44 -9.31 0.00
CA GLN A 91 16.71 -7.87 0.04
C GLN A 91 15.82 -7.17 1.08
N GLU A 92 14.53 -7.53 1.18
CA GLU A 92 13.59 -6.88 2.10
C GLU A 92 13.92 -7.26 3.54
N LYS A 93 14.17 -8.55 3.78
CA LYS A 93 14.63 -9.03 5.09
C LYS A 93 15.92 -8.34 5.50
N ARG A 94 16.89 -8.23 4.59
CA ARG A 94 18.16 -7.56 4.87
C ARG A 94 17.96 -6.10 5.27
N LEU A 95 17.02 -5.43 4.61
CA LEU A 95 16.69 -4.04 4.89
C LEU A 95 16.08 -3.84 6.27
N TYR A 96 15.16 -4.73 6.68
CA TYR A 96 14.64 -4.74 8.04
C TYR A 96 15.72 -5.03 9.07
N GLU A 97 16.63 -5.98 8.80
CA GLU A 97 17.73 -6.30 9.71
C GLU A 97 18.70 -5.13 9.90
N LEU A 98 18.99 -4.40 8.82
CA LEU A 98 19.82 -3.19 8.82
C LEU A 98 19.11 -1.99 9.44
N SER A 99 17.77 -2.01 9.55
CA SER A 99 17.02 -0.95 10.19
C SER A 99 17.22 -0.98 11.71
N ASP A 100 17.35 0.19 12.34
CA ASP A 100 17.40 0.29 13.81
C ASP A 100 15.99 0.33 14.40
N LEU A 101 15.04 0.91 13.66
CA LEU A 101 13.65 1.04 14.08
C LEU A 101 12.72 0.91 12.87
N ILE A 102 11.77 0.00 12.93
CA ILE A 102 10.78 -0.25 11.88
C ILE A 102 9.44 0.32 12.36
N ILE A 103 8.84 1.19 11.56
CA ILE A 103 7.54 1.77 11.86
C ILE A 103 6.47 0.98 11.11
N SER A 104 5.61 0.30 11.87
CA SER A 104 4.44 -0.38 11.33
C SER A 104 3.19 0.48 11.51
N VAL A 105 2.32 0.52 10.51
CA VAL A 105 1.05 1.26 10.59
C VAL A 105 -0.06 0.48 11.31
N THR A 106 0.11 -0.83 11.53
CA THR A 106 -0.88 -1.69 12.20
C THR A 106 -0.22 -2.73 13.09
N GLY A 107 -0.95 -3.22 14.10
CA GLY A 107 -0.52 -4.37 14.91
C GLY A 107 -0.32 -5.63 14.06
N TYR A 108 -1.24 -5.89 13.13
CA TYR A 108 -1.14 -7.01 12.20
C TYR A 108 0.21 -7.08 11.46
N MET A 109 0.69 -5.93 10.95
CA MET A 109 1.95 -5.91 10.21
C MET A 109 3.14 -6.07 11.15
N LYS A 110 3.05 -5.61 12.40
CA LYS A 110 4.07 -5.92 13.43
C LYS A 110 4.15 -7.43 13.66
N ASP A 111 3.02 -8.09 13.93
CA ASP A 111 2.97 -9.54 14.15
C ASP A 111 3.51 -10.30 12.93
N PHE A 112 3.17 -9.84 11.72
CA PHE A 112 3.69 -10.41 10.49
C PHE A 112 5.22 -10.28 10.37
N LEU A 113 5.80 -9.13 10.70
CA LEU A 113 7.26 -8.93 10.69
C LEU A 113 7.96 -9.82 11.73
N GLU A 114 7.39 -9.96 12.92
CA GLU A 114 7.93 -10.81 13.99
C GLU A 114 7.87 -12.29 13.59
N GLU A 115 6.69 -12.80 13.25
CA GLU A 115 6.48 -14.22 12.98
C GLU A 115 7.13 -14.66 11.67
N ARG A 116 7.11 -13.79 10.65
CA ARG A 116 7.40 -14.20 9.26
C ARG A 116 8.76 -13.74 8.76
N TYR A 117 9.31 -12.66 9.32
CA TYR A 117 10.68 -12.21 9.04
C TYR A 117 11.63 -12.49 10.21
N SER A 118 11.12 -12.99 11.34
CA SER A 118 11.90 -13.30 12.54
C SER A 118 12.68 -12.09 13.05
N LEU A 119 12.05 -10.92 12.98
CA LEU A 119 12.62 -9.64 13.42
C LEU A 119 12.39 -9.46 14.93
N ASP A 120 13.36 -8.81 15.59
CA ASP A 120 13.24 -8.45 17.00
C ASP A 120 12.05 -7.49 17.21
N PRO A 121 11.03 -7.86 18.02
CA PRO A 121 9.92 -6.99 18.37
C PRO A 121 10.33 -5.61 18.89
N LYS A 122 11.50 -5.52 19.56
CA LYS A 122 12.04 -4.25 20.09
C LYS A 122 12.43 -3.26 19.00
N LYS A 123 12.69 -3.75 17.79
CA LYS A 123 12.92 -2.92 16.61
C LYS A 123 11.62 -2.45 15.97
N ILE A 124 10.45 -2.97 16.33
CA ILE A 124 9.19 -2.66 15.63
C ILE A 124 8.27 -1.83 16.51
N THR A 125 7.94 -0.62 16.06
CA THR A 125 6.98 0.27 16.74
C THR A 125 5.75 0.46 15.86
N VAL A 126 4.56 0.31 16.45
CA VAL A 126 3.30 0.58 15.74
C VAL A 126 2.93 2.04 15.89
N ILE A 127 2.92 2.77 14.78
CA ILE A 127 2.44 4.16 14.69
C ILE A 127 1.35 4.19 13.61
N PRO A 128 0.07 4.13 14.00
CA PRO A 128 -1.03 4.20 13.04
C PRO A 128 -1.07 5.54 12.32
N ASN A 129 -1.51 5.53 11.06
CA ASN A 129 -1.76 6.75 10.32
C ASN A 129 -2.82 7.60 11.02
N GLY A 130 -2.55 8.89 11.18
CA GLY A 130 -3.51 9.84 11.76
C GLY A 130 -4.68 10.14 10.82
N LEU A 131 -5.86 10.36 11.41
CA LEU A 131 -7.04 10.86 10.70
C LEU A 131 -7.40 12.24 11.23
N ASN A 132 -7.57 13.22 10.34
CA ASN A 132 -8.05 14.54 10.74
C ASN A 132 -9.58 14.49 10.98
N TYR A 133 -9.98 14.17 12.20
CA TYR A 133 -11.39 14.06 12.61
C TYR A 133 -12.22 15.32 12.33
N ARG A 134 -11.61 16.51 12.27
CA ARG A 134 -12.33 17.76 11.93
C ARG A 134 -12.85 17.75 10.49
N ARG A 135 -12.23 16.97 9.60
CA ARG A 135 -12.67 16.80 8.21
C ARG A 135 -13.74 15.71 8.04
N PHE A 136 -13.93 14.86 9.05
CA PHE A 136 -14.85 13.72 9.01
C PHE A 136 -15.87 13.86 10.12
N GLN A 137 -16.89 14.69 9.88
CA GLN A 137 -18.02 14.84 10.79
C GLN A 137 -19.11 13.84 10.46
N VAL A 138 -19.83 13.39 11.49
CA VAL A 138 -20.98 12.50 11.32
C VAL A 138 -22.14 13.33 10.77
N CYS A 139 -22.62 12.97 9.57
CA CYS A 139 -23.79 13.61 8.99
C CYS A 139 -25.05 13.27 9.80
N THR A 140 -25.91 14.28 9.98
CA THR A 140 -27.28 14.12 10.45
C THR A 140 -28.13 13.34 9.44
N ASP A 141 -29.28 12.81 9.88
CA ASP A 141 -30.18 12.09 8.98
C ASP A 141 -30.84 13.01 7.94
N GLY A 142 -30.98 14.31 8.24
CA GLY A 142 -31.37 15.32 7.25
C GLY A 142 -30.34 15.43 6.12
N GLU A 143 -29.07 15.67 6.48
CA GLU A 143 -27.97 15.79 5.51
C GLU A 143 -27.78 14.52 4.67
N LYS A 144 -27.97 13.33 5.27
CA LYS A 144 -27.93 12.06 4.52
C LYS A 144 -29.05 11.98 3.49
N ARG A 145 -30.28 12.37 3.84
CA ARG A 145 -31.42 12.37 2.89
C ARG A 145 -31.18 13.36 1.76
N ASP A 146 -30.72 14.56 2.06
CA ASP A 146 -30.42 15.59 1.07
C ASP A 146 -29.27 15.17 0.15
N LEU A 147 -28.24 14.50 0.69
CA LEU A 147 -27.16 13.95 -0.11
C LEU A 147 -27.65 12.83 -1.04
N LYS A 148 -28.47 11.89 -0.55
CA LYS A 148 -29.07 10.85 -1.39
C LYS A 148 -29.87 11.46 -2.54
N ALA A 149 -30.76 12.41 -2.24
CA ALA A 149 -31.58 13.07 -3.24
C ALA A 149 -30.74 13.81 -4.30
N ARG A 150 -29.71 14.56 -3.88
CA ARG A 150 -28.78 15.26 -4.80
C ARG A 150 -27.99 14.31 -5.70
N LEU A 151 -27.71 13.11 -5.23
CA LEU A 151 -27.00 12.08 -6.00
C LEU A 151 -27.96 11.17 -6.80
N GLY A 152 -29.27 11.43 -6.76
CA GLY A 152 -30.28 10.67 -7.52
C GLY A 152 -30.73 9.36 -6.87
N PHE A 153 -30.38 9.12 -5.60
CA PHE A 153 -30.81 7.94 -4.86
C PHE A 153 -32.16 8.16 -4.17
N ALA A 154 -32.99 7.12 -4.15
CA ALA A 154 -34.23 7.12 -3.40
C ALA A 154 -33.97 6.97 -1.89
N SER A 155 -34.90 7.48 -1.08
CA SER A 155 -34.75 7.48 0.40
C SER A 155 -34.61 6.07 0.99
N PHE A 156 -35.32 5.10 0.41
CA PHE A 156 -35.34 3.69 0.83
C PHE A 156 -34.16 2.85 0.34
N GLU A 157 -33.33 3.39 -0.57
CA GLU A 157 -32.16 2.68 -1.09
C GLU A 157 -31.06 2.61 -0.04
N LYS A 158 -30.44 1.43 0.09
CA LYS A 158 -29.29 1.21 0.96
C LYS A 158 -28.02 1.32 0.13
N ILE A 159 -27.13 2.21 0.53
CA ILE A 159 -25.89 2.51 -0.20
C ILE A 159 -24.72 1.78 0.47
N VAL A 160 -24.06 0.91 -0.28
CA VAL A 160 -22.77 0.31 0.06
C VAL A 160 -21.69 1.16 -0.61
N LEU A 161 -20.83 1.78 0.19
CA LEU A 161 -19.77 2.67 -0.30
C LEU A 161 -18.41 1.99 -0.17
N PHE A 162 -17.69 1.90 -1.28
CA PHE A 162 -16.26 1.61 -1.30
C PHE A 162 -15.50 2.89 -1.67
N THR A 163 -14.40 3.18 -0.95
CA THR A 163 -13.47 4.24 -1.31
C THR A 163 -12.03 3.78 -1.22
N GLY A 164 -11.25 4.07 -2.26
CA GLY A 164 -9.84 3.68 -2.35
C GLY A 164 -9.41 3.41 -3.79
N ARG A 165 -8.11 3.18 -3.98
CA ARG A 165 -7.58 2.77 -5.29
C ARG A 165 -8.29 1.51 -5.79
N ILE A 166 -8.62 1.51 -7.08
CA ILE A 166 -9.23 0.37 -7.75
C ILE A 166 -8.10 -0.57 -8.18
N ASP A 167 -7.69 -1.43 -7.24
CA ASP A 167 -6.67 -2.44 -7.45
C ASP A 167 -7.11 -3.79 -6.85
N GLN A 168 -6.56 -4.89 -7.37
CA GLN A 168 -6.91 -6.25 -6.92
C GLN A 168 -6.57 -6.48 -5.43
N CYS A 169 -5.58 -5.77 -4.88
CA CYS A 169 -5.21 -5.92 -3.47
C CYS A 169 -6.26 -5.33 -2.52
N LYS A 170 -7.20 -4.52 -3.03
CA LYS A 170 -8.36 -4.04 -2.25
C LYS A 170 -9.55 -4.98 -2.24
N GLY A 171 -9.48 -6.11 -2.95
CA GLY A 171 -10.53 -7.13 -2.94
C GLY A 171 -11.86 -6.65 -3.55
N ILE A 172 -11.79 -5.75 -4.54
CA ILE A 172 -12.97 -5.17 -5.19
C ILE A 172 -13.75 -6.22 -5.98
N ASP A 173 -13.05 -7.20 -6.55
CA ASP A 173 -13.61 -8.40 -7.16
C ASP A 173 -14.53 -9.15 -6.18
N PHE A 174 -14.02 -9.45 -4.98
CA PHE A 174 -14.84 -10.10 -3.94
C PHE A 174 -16.03 -9.24 -3.50
N LEU A 175 -15.85 -7.92 -3.43
CA LEU A 175 -16.94 -7.00 -3.11
C LEU A 175 -18.04 -7.02 -4.17
N ILE A 176 -17.67 -7.03 -5.46
CA ILE A 176 -18.64 -7.06 -6.56
C ILE A 176 -19.40 -8.38 -6.56
N ASP A 177 -18.70 -9.51 -6.44
CA ASP A 177 -19.34 -10.83 -6.41
C ASP A 177 -20.29 -10.98 -5.20
N ALA A 178 -19.87 -10.53 -4.02
CA ALA A 178 -20.72 -10.54 -2.83
C ALA A 178 -21.93 -9.59 -2.98
N PHE A 179 -21.74 -8.44 -3.61
CA PHE A 179 -22.81 -7.48 -3.87
C PHE A 179 -23.85 -8.04 -4.85
N GLU A 180 -23.42 -8.76 -5.89
CA GLU A 180 -24.33 -9.42 -6.83
C GLU A 180 -25.20 -10.47 -6.12
N GLU A 181 -24.60 -11.28 -5.26
CA GLU A 181 -25.35 -12.25 -4.45
C GLU A 181 -26.35 -11.52 -3.53
N ALA A 182 -25.94 -10.43 -2.88
CA ALA A 182 -26.83 -9.66 -2.03
C ALA A 182 -28.01 -9.03 -2.80
N CYS A 183 -27.78 -8.50 -4.00
CA CYS A 183 -28.82 -7.95 -4.87
C CYS A 183 -29.85 -8.99 -5.32
N SER A 184 -29.50 -10.28 -5.36
CA SER A 184 -30.49 -11.33 -5.64
C SER A 184 -31.55 -11.48 -4.52
N ARG A 185 -31.25 -10.94 -3.33
CA ARG A 185 -32.10 -11.02 -2.13
C ARG A 185 -32.74 -9.67 -1.79
N GLU A 186 -32.08 -8.56 -2.08
CA GLU A 186 -32.57 -7.20 -1.82
C GLU A 186 -32.38 -6.26 -3.03
N ASN A 187 -33.48 -5.83 -3.66
CA ASN A 187 -33.44 -4.98 -4.85
C ASN A 187 -33.15 -3.49 -4.58
N ASN A 188 -33.17 -3.05 -3.32
CA ASN A 188 -32.92 -1.66 -2.94
C ASN A 188 -31.45 -1.37 -2.58
N LEU A 189 -30.54 -2.30 -2.85
CA LEU A 189 -29.10 -2.12 -2.65
C LEU A 189 -28.47 -1.33 -3.81
N ARG A 190 -27.55 -0.42 -3.48
CA ARG A 190 -26.74 0.35 -4.44
C ARG A 190 -25.27 0.29 -4.06
N LEU A 191 -24.40 -0.04 -5.00
CA LEU A 191 -22.95 -0.04 -4.79
C LEU A 191 -22.35 1.25 -5.38
N VAL A 192 -21.55 1.94 -4.59
CA VAL A 192 -20.85 3.16 -4.99
C VAL A 192 -19.36 2.94 -4.80
N ILE A 193 -18.58 3.01 -5.88
CA ILE A 193 -17.13 2.80 -5.87
C ILE A 193 -16.45 4.14 -6.18
N VAL A 194 -15.62 4.62 -5.25
CA VAL A 194 -14.96 5.92 -5.37
C VAL A 194 -13.44 5.74 -5.33
N GLY A 195 -12.78 5.98 -6.47
CA GLY A 195 -11.34 6.04 -6.53
C GLY A 195 -10.79 5.84 -7.93
N GLU A 196 -9.46 5.86 -8.03
CA GLU A 196 -8.73 5.78 -9.28
C GLU A 196 -8.25 4.35 -9.58
N GLY A 197 -8.39 3.92 -10.83
CA GLY A 197 -7.90 2.65 -11.36
C GLY A 197 -8.79 2.11 -12.49
N ARG A 198 -8.38 0.98 -13.07
CA ARG A 198 -9.06 0.39 -14.24
C ARG A 198 -10.15 -0.57 -13.78
N ILE A 199 -11.37 -0.06 -13.60
CA ILE A 199 -12.51 -0.89 -13.20
C ILE A 199 -13.01 -1.76 -14.37
N GLU A 200 -12.80 -1.31 -15.61
CA GLU A 200 -13.30 -1.97 -16.83
C GLU A 200 -12.68 -3.35 -17.02
N SER A 201 -11.43 -3.54 -16.56
CA SER A 201 -10.80 -4.87 -16.56
C SER A 201 -11.39 -5.83 -15.54
N MET A 202 -12.11 -5.33 -14.53
CA MET A 202 -12.72 -6.12 -13.46
C MET A 202 -14.22 -6.36 -13.68
N ILE A 203 -14.87 -5.52 -14.48
CA ILE A 203 -16.32 -5.52 -14.64
C ILE A 203 -16.67 -5.76 -16.11
N GLN A 204 -16.80 -7.03 -16.48
CA GLN A 204 -17.31 -7.45 -17.79
C GLN A 204 -18.80 -7.83 -17.75
N LYS A 205 -19.57 -7.23 -16.84
CA LYS A 205 -20.97 -7.62 -16.59
C LYS A 205 -21.92 -6.48 -16.96
N PRO A 206 -23.04 -6.76 -17.67
CA PRO A 206 -24.05 -5.77 -18.00
C PRO A 206 -24.79 -5.29 -16.75
N GLY A 207 -25.20 -4.03 -16.74
CA GLY A 207 -25.99 -3.42 -15.66
C GLY A 207 -25.23 -2.45 -14.77
N PHE A 208 -23.96 -2.15 -15.06
CA PHE A 208 -23.16 -1.19 -14.31
C PHE A 208 -22.96 0.11 -15.09
N MET A 209 -23.35 1.24 -14.50
CA MET A 209 -23.02 2.57 -15.03
C MET A 209 -21.69 3.06 -14.46
N ILE A 210 -21.01 3.98 -15.15
CA ILE A 210 -19.78 4.63 -14.66
C ILE A 210 -19.98 6.14 -14.82
N TYR A 211 -19.88 6.91 -13.72
CA TYR A 211 -20.09 8.36 -13.74
C TYR A 211 -18.79 9.15 -13.52
N GLY A 212 -18.15 9.60 -14.60
CA GLY A 212 -17.00 10.51 -14.55
C GLY A 212 -15.64 9.83 -14.52
N ASN A 213 -14.57 10.63 -14.57
CA ASN A 213 -13.19 10.13 -14.70
C ASN A 213 -12.56 9.74 -13.35
N SER A 214 -12.97 10.34 -12.23
CA SER A 214 -12.39 10.14 -10.88
C SER A 214 -13.38 9.54 -9.87
N LEU A 215 -14.67 9.58 -10.18
CA LEU A 215 -15.75 8.94 -9.44
C LEU A 215 -16.28 7.84 -10.37
N ARG A 216 -16.53 6.62 -9.88
CA ARG A 216 -17.06 5.55 -10.72
C ARG A 216 -18.23 4.91 -9.99
N LEU A 217 -19.35 5.64 -9.97
CA LEU A 217 -20.61 5.18 -9.41
C LEU A 217 -21.12 3.97 -10.19
N LEU A 218 -21.05 2.81 -9.56
CA LEU A 218 -21.39 1.54 -10.17
C LEU A 218 -22.79 1.08 -9.73
N CYS A 219 -23.82 1.75 -10.22
CA CYS A 219 -25.20 1.39 -9.88
C CYS A 219 -25.68 0.26 -10.77
N ARG A 220 -26.16 -0.83 -10.15
CA ARG A 220 -27.05 -1.78 -10.80
C ARG A 220 -28.46 -1.20 -10.79
N LEU A 221 -29.02 -0.97 -11.97
CA LEU A 221 -30.45 -0.64 -12.16
C LEU A 221 -31.31 -1.87 -11.84
#